data_AF-A0A949Y038-F1
#
_entry.id   AF-A0A949Y038-F1
#
_cell.length_a   1.000
_cell.length_b   1.000
_cell.length_c   1.000
_cell.angle_alpha   90.00
_cell.angle_beta   90.00
_cell.angle_gamma   90.00
#
_symmetry.space_group_name_H-M   'P 1'
#
loop_
_entity.id
_entity.type
_entity.pdbx_description
1 polymer ?
#
loop_
_entity_poly.entity_id
_entity_poly.type
_entity_poly.pdbx_seq_one_letter_code
_entity_poly.pdbx_strand_id
1 'polypeptide(L)'
;MVESALVLPVFFIFVYGMIEMSQMGMTFQLISDAAREGCRVAVLNGSTQSDIDATVQAILNSGGITKYTSNISQSSFQNPNLGEYVTLTISVNFSDV
;
A
#
# COMPACT_ATOMS: atom_id res chain seq x y z
N MET A 1 5.80 17.53 -42.87
CA MET A 1 5.94 17.69 -41.40
C MET A 1 4.68 18.32 -40.80
N VAL A 2 3.49 17.78 -41.12
CA VAL A 2 2.23 18.15 -40.47
C VAL A 2 1.58 16.92 -39.85
N GLU A 3 1.83 15.73 -40.40
CA GLU A 3 1.35 14.46 -39.85
C GLU A 3 1.92 14.19 -38.45
N SER A 4 3.23 14.38 -38.24
CA SER A 4 3.84 14.17 -36.93
C SER A 4 3.35 15.14 -35.86
N ALA A 5 2.94 16.36 -36.25
CA ALA A 5 2.40 17.35 -35.32
C ALA A 5 1.04 16.93 -34.73
N LEU A 6 0.29 16.08 -35.46
CA LEU A 6 -1.02 15.60 -35.04
C LEU A 6 -0.97 14.23 -34.33
N VAL A 7 0.02 13.39 -34.67
CA VAL A 7 0.18 12.05 -34.06
C VAL A 7 0.88 12.12 -32.70
N LEU A 8 1.86 13.02 -32.53
CA LEU A 8 2.62 13.13 -31.27
C LEU A 8 1.76 13.41 -30.03
N PRO A 9 0.78 14.34 -30.05
CA PRO A 9 -0.07 14.60 -28.89
C PRO A 9 -0.85 13.36 -28.43
N VAL A 10 -1.43 12.62 -29.37
CA VAL A 10 -2.19 11.38 -29.09
C VAL A 10 -1.26 10.30 -28.54
N PHE A 11 -0.07 10.16 -29.13
CA PHE A 11 0.95 9.22 -28.65
C PHE A 11 1.36 9.50 -27.20
N PHE A 12 1.61 10.77 -26.84
CA PHE A 12 1.97 11.12 -25.47
C PHE A 12 0.85 10.85 -24.47
N ILE A 13 -0.43 11.08 -24.83
CA ILE A 13 -1.56 10.72 -23.95
C ILE A 13 -1.53 9.22 -23.60
N PHE A 14 -1.27 8.36 -24.59
CA PHE A 14 -1.15 6.93 -24.33
C PHE A 14 0.07 6.58 -23.48
N VAL A 15 1.23 7.20 -23.77
CA VAL A 15 2.45 6.96 -22.99
C VAL A 15 2.27 7.37 -21.54
N TYR A 16 1.76 8.58 -21.28
CA TYR A 16 1.47 9.03 -19.91
C TYR A 16 0.42 8.15 -19.26
N GLY A 17 -0.65 7.79 -19.95
CA GLY A 17 -1.66 6.87 -19.41
C GLY A 17 -1.09 5.51 -19.00
N MET A 18 -0.14 4.95 -19.76
CA MET A 18 0.53 3.70 -19.40
C MET A 18 1.44 3.87 -18.17
N ILE A 19 2.15 4.99 -18.05
CA ILE A 19 3.02 5.28 -16.90
C ILE A 19 2.19 5.39 -15.62
N GLU A 20 1.10 6.16 -15.64
CA GLU A 20 0.20 6.34 -14.51
C GLU A 20 -0.38 5.00 -14.04
N MET A 21 -0.84 4.16 -14.97
CA MET A 21 -1.35 2.82 -14.65
C MET A 21 -0.29 1.90 -14.07
N SER A 22 0.96 2.02 -14.52
CA SER A 22 2.08 1.24 -14.00
C SER A 22 2.40 1.62 -12.55
N GLN A 23 2.35 2.91 -12.22
CA GLN A 23 2.54 3.41 -10.86
C GLN A 23 1.42 2.95 -9.93
N MET A 24 0.15 3.01 -10.37
CA MET A 24 -0.98 2.48 -9.61
C MET A 24 -0.82 0.98 -9.33
N GLY A 25 -0.37 0.21 -10.32
CA GLY A 25 -0.12 -1.22 -10.18
C GLY A 25 0.95 -1.53 -9.12
N MET A 26 2.06 -0.79 -9.12
CA MET A 26 3.11 -0.91 -8.10
C MET A 26 2.56 -0.62 -6.70
N THR A 27 1.81 0.46 -6.55
CA THR A 27 1.22 0.85 -5.26
C THR A 27 0.26 -0.20 -4.72
N PHE A 28 -0.58 -0.80 -5.57
CA PHE A 28 -1.49 -1.86 -5.17
C PHE A 28 -0.76 -3.10 -4.63
N GLN A 29 0.33 -3.50 -5.29
CA GLN A 29 1.16 -4.61 -4.84
C GLN A 29 1.81 -4.28 -3.48
N LEU A 30 2.37 -3.09 -3.34
CA LEU A 30 3.05 -2.67 -2.12
C LEU A 30 2.11 -2.60 -0.91
N ILE A 31 0.89 -2.09 -1.09
CA ILE A 31 -0.13 -2.06 -0.04
C ILE A 31 -0.52 -3.48 0.37
N SER A 32 -0.68 -4.39 -0.60
CA SER A 32 -1.03 -5.78 -0.34
C SER A 32 0.07 -6.51 0.45
N ASP A 33 1.33 -6.29 0.07
CA ASP A 33 2.49 -6.85 0.77
C ASP A 33 2.62 -6.27 2.18
N ALA A 34 2.44 -4.95 2.34
CA ALA A 34 2.45 -4.29 3.63
C ALA A 34 1.35 -4.82 4.56
N ALA A 35 0.15 -5.06 4.03
CA ALA A 35 -0.96 -5.59 4.81
C ALA A 35 -0.68 -7.03 5.27
N ARG A 36 -0.16 -7.87 4.36
CA ARG A 36 0.20 -9.24 4.67
C ARG A 36 1.28 -9.31 5.75
N GLU A 37 2.33 -8.52 5.61
CA GLU A 37 3.44 -8.52 6.56
C GLU A 37 3.05 -7.88 7.90
N GLY A 38 2.25 -6.81 7.87
CA GLY A 38 1.67 -6.21 9.07
C GLY A 38 0.81 -7.20 9.87
N CYS A 39 -0.04 -7.99 9.20
CA CYS A 39 -0.77 -9.09 9.83
C CYS A 39 0.15 -10.17 10.42
N ARG A 40 1.25 -10.51 9.73
CA ARG A 40 2.23 -11.50 10.23
C ARG A 40 2.88 -11.04 11.53
N VAL A 41 3.16 -9.74 11.67
CA VAL A 41 3.67 -9.18 12.92
C VAL A 41 2.58 -9.14 13.98
N ALA A 42 1.36 -8.75 13.61
CA ALA A 42 0.24 -8.61 14.53
C ALA A 42 -0.21 -9.91 15.22
N VAL A 43 -0.03 -11.07 14.58
CA VAL A 43 -0.35 -12.38 15.19
C VAL A 43 0.71 -12.85 16.21
N LEU A 44 1.88 -12.22 16.26
CA LEU A 44 2.91 -12.58 17.22
C LEU A 44 2.51 -12.11 18.62
N ASN A 45 2.58 -13.02 19.59
CA ASN A 45 2.30 -12.72 20.99
C ASN A 45 3.25 -11.63 21.51
N GLY A 46 2.67 -10.58 22.08
CA GLY A 46 3.44 -9.46 22.63
C GLY A 46 3.86 -8.41 21.61
N SER A 47 3.51 -8.58 20.33
CA SER A 47 3.65 -7.50 19.33
C SER A 47 2.83 -6.28 19.76
N THR A 48 3.29 -5.09 19.41
CA THR A 48 2.56 -3.85 19.69
C THR A 48 2.07 -3.21 18.41
N GLN A 49 1.12 -2.29 18.54
CA GLN A 49 0.69 -1.43 17.44
C GLN A 49 1.88 -0.74 16.75
N SER A 50 2.87 -0.31 17.53
CA SER A 50 4.09 0.33 17.02
C SER A 50 4.93 -0.60 16.13
N ASP A 51 5.02 -1.89 16.47
CA ASP A 51 5.81 -2.85 15.69
C ASP A 51 5.16 -3.13 14.32
N ILE A 52 3.84 -3.17 14.30
CA ILE A 52 3.05 -3.34 13.08
C ILE A 52 3.18 -2.10 12.20
N ASP A 53 3.00 -0.91 12.79
CA ASP A 53 3.10 0.34 12.04
C ASP A 53 4.51 0.55 11.49
N ALA A 54 5.56 0.22 12.25
CA ALA A 54 6.94 0.28 11.77
C ALA A 54 7.19 -0.67 10.58
N THR A 55 6.61 -1.86 10.62
CA THR A 55 6.72 -2.85 9.54
C THR A 55 6.00 -2.40 8.27
N VAL A 56 4.75 -1.94 8.43
CA VAL A 56 3.94 -1.38 7.34
C VAL A 56 4.64 -0.16 6.73
N GLN A 57 5.17 0.73 7.57
CA GLN A 57 5.87 1.93 7.14
C GLN A 57 7.15 1.61 6.37
N ALA A 58 7.93 0.61 6.81
CA ALA A 58 9.15 0.19 6.12
C ALA A 58 8.86 -0.29 4.68
N ILE A 59 7.78 -1.05 4.49
CA ILE A 59 7.37 -1.55 3.18
C ILE A 59 6.83 -0.40 2.32
N LEU A 60 5.91 0.42 2.83
CA LEU A 60 5.33 1.52 2.06
C LEU A 60 6.36 2.59 1.67
N ASN A 61 7.31 2.89 2.55
CA ASN A 61 8.41 3.80 2.26
C ASN A 61 9.31 3.30 1.13
N SER A 62 9.45 1.98 0.95
CA SER A 62 10.28 1.43 -0.13
C SER A 62 9.73 1.76 -1.53
N GLY A 63 8.42 2.02 -1.64
CA GLY A 63 7.77 2.54 -2.85
C GLY A 63 7.41 4.02 -2.80
N GLY A 64 7.96 4.79 -1.84
CA GLY A 64 7.74 6.23 -1.75
C GLY A 64 6.41 6.67 -1.14
N ILE A 65 5.60 5.74 -0.61
CA ILE A 65 4.29 6.05 -0.04
C ILE A 65 4.46 6.43 1.43
N THR A 66 4.27 7.72 1.73
CA THR A 66 4.46 8.27 3.10
C THR A 66 3.15 8.61 3.81
N LYS A 67 2.04 8.70 3.07
CA LYS A 67 0.72 9.02 3.60
C LYS A 67 -0.23 7.85 3.37
N TYR A 68 -0.68 7.24 4.46
CA TYR A 68 -1.63 6.14 4.45
C TYR A 68 -2.40 6.13 5.76
N THR A 69 -3.51 5.41 5.79
CA THR A 69 -4.29 5.14 7.00
C THR A 69 -4.29 3.65 7.26
N SER A 70 -3.80 3.22 8.43
CA SER A 70 -3.88 1.84 8.91
C SER A 70 -4.98 1.73 9.99
N ASN A 71 -5.83 0.72 9.88
CA ASN A 71 -6.79 0.34 10.92
C ASN A 71 -6.61 -1.13 11.24
N ILE A 72 -6.42 -1.46 12.51
CA ILE A 72 -6.25 -2.84 12.98
C ILE A 72 -7.40 -3.17 13.91
N SER A 73 -8.07 -4.29 13.63
CA SER A 73 -9.13 -4.84 14.46
C SER A 73 -8.63 -6.13 15.10
N GLN A 74 -8.30 -6.05 16.39
CA GLN A 74 -8.04 -7.18 17.29
C GLN A 74 -8.32 -6.77 18.75
N SER A 75 -8.70 -7.73 19.59
CA SER A 75 -9.19 -7.49 20.96
C SER A 75 -8.07 -7.21 21.97
N SER A 76 -6.89 -7.82 21.80
CA SER A 76 -5.73 -7.57 22.66
C SER A 76 -4.42 -8.12 22.06
N PHE A 77 -3.33 -7.38 22.25
CA PHE A 77 -1.99 -7.69 21.72
C PHE A 77 -1.13 -8.57 22.65
N GLN A 78 -1.35 -8.44 23.96
CA GLN A 78 -0.55 -9.11 25.00
C GLN A 78 -1.14 -10.45 25.42
N ASN A 79 -2.37 -10.76 25.01
CA ASN A 79 -3.04 -12.01 25.37
C ASN A 79 -4.16 -12.37 24.37
N PRO A 80 -3.84 -12.48 23.06
CA PRO A 80 -4.84 -12.70 22.03
C PRO A 80 -5.69 -13.93 22.35
N ASN A 81 -7.01 -13.79 22.20
CA ASN A 81 -7.93 -14.88 22.48
C ASN A 81 -7.74 -15.98 21.43
N LEU A 82 -7.66 -17.24 21.84
CA LEU A 82 -7.46 -18.36 20.92
C LEU A 82 -8.60 -18.40 19.90
N GLY A 83 -8.24 -18.42 18.61
CA GLY A 83 -9.21 -18.46 17.49
C GLY A 83 -9.74 -17.11 17.02
N GLU A 84 -9.20 -15.99 17.53
CA GLU A 84 -9.56 -14.66 17.03
C GLU A 84 -8.84 -14.33 15.72
N TYR A 85 -9.54 -13.65 14.82
CA TYR A 85 -8.99 -13.17 13.56
C TYR A 85 -8.40 -11.77 13.74
N VAL A 86 -7.19 -11.57 13.25
CA VAL A 86 -6.59 -10.23 13.12
C VAL A 86 -6.91 -9.69 11.74
N THR A 87 -7.54 -8.52 11.69
CA THR A 87 -7.82 -7.82 10.42
C THR A 87 -7.07 -6.50 10.40
N LEU A 88 -6.29 -6.28 9.34
CA LEU A 88 -5.57 -5.04 9.10
C LEU A 88 -6.02 -4.46 7.76
N THR A 89 -6.50 -3.22 7.80
CA THR A 89 -6.96 -2.47 6.62
C THR A 89 -6.02 -1.29 6.40
N ILE A 90 -5.39 -1.25 5.22
CA ILE A 90 -4.54 -0.13 4.77
C ILE A 90 -5.26 0.58 3.64
N SER A 91 -5.37 1.90 3.76
CA SER A 91 -5.92 2.77 2.73
C SER A 91 -4.91 3.85 2.35
N VAL A 92 -4.74 4.08 1.06
CA VAL A 92 -3.92 5.15 0.49
C VAL A 92 -4.81 5.97 -0.43
N ASN A 93 -4.79 7.29 -0.29
CA ASN A 93 -5.53 8.16 -1.21
C ASN A 93 -4.79 8.23 -2.54
N PHE A 94 -5.53 8.17 -3.64
CA PHE A 94 -4.96 8.29 -4.98
C PHE A 94 -4.19 9.59 -5.19
N SER A 95 -4.58 10.68 -4.52
CA SER A 95 -3.90 11.98 -4.60
C SER A 95 -2.51 12.02 -3.93
N ASP A 96 -2.16 11.00 -3.15
CA ASP A 96 -0.90 10.92 -2.40
C ASP A 96 0.10 9.94 -3.03
N VAL A 97 -0.20 9.40 -4.22
CA VAL A 97 0.63 8.46 -5.01
C VAL A 97 1.25 9.18 -6.20
#